data_AF-A0A133VH48-F1
#
_entry.id   AF-A0A133VH48-F1
#
_cell.length_a   1.000
_cell.length_b   1.000
_cell.length_c   1.000
_cell.angle_alpha   90.00
_cell.angle_beta   90.00
_cell.angle_gamma   90.00
#
_symmetry.space_group_name_H-M   'P 1'
#
loop_
_entity.id
_entity.type
_entity.pdbx_description
1 polymer ?
#
loop_
_entity_poly.entity_id
_entity_poly.type
_entity_poly.pdbx_seq_one_letter_code
_entity_poly.pdbx_strand_id
1 'polypeptide(L)'
;MGFKNREKDYSEKKHKARSRFFNENILENLCERFELSEETKHASILIFRLFLGLGKGLSSSQKRSFSGAAVWHAARILDGKTLSKEELAEELNVSSRTLARRLRELNEDEDSEIIIEYVKERLMRWNKKREEKLENLL
;
A
#
# COMPACT_ATOMS: atom_id res chain seq x y z
N MET A 1 3.51 5.43 44.28
CA MET A 1 2.60 4.70 43.37
C MET A 1 2.49 5.41 42.01
N GLY A 2 3.49 5.31 41.12
CA GLY A 2 3.51 6.15 39.89
C GLY A 2 3.95 5.49 38.58
N PHE A 3 4.47 4.25 38.61
CA PHE A 3 5.07 3.63 37.43
C PHE A 3 4.08 2.85 36.55
N LYS A 4 2.98 2.32 37.11
CA LYS A 4 1.99 1.54 36.34
C LYS A 4 1.12 2.36 35.38
N ASN A 5 1.00 3.68 35.57
CA ASN A 5 0.18 4.54 34.70
C ASN A 5 0.91 5.03 33.44
N ARG A 6 2.26 5.09 33.45
CA ARG A 6 3.03 5.53 32.27
C ARG A 6 3.10 4.48 31.17
N GLU A 7 3.15 3.20 31.52
CA GLU A 7 3.16 2.10 30.54
C GLU A 7 1.83 1.97 29.79
N LYS A 8 0.70 2.13 30.49
CA LYS A 8 -0.63 2.17 29.86
C LYS A 8 -0.77 3.32 28.87
N ASP A 9 -0.31 4.52 29.24
CA ASP A 9 -0.40 5.72 28.39
C ASP A 9 0.53 5.66 27.17
N TYR A 10 1.72 5.03 27.32
CA TYR A 10 2.64 4.79 26.20
C TYR A 10 2.13 3.69 25.26
N SER A 11 1.57 2.61 25.82
CA SER A 11 0.88 1.55 25.10
C SER A 11 -0.29 2.10 24.29
N GLU A 12 -1.17 2.92 24.90
CA GLU A 12 -2.30 3.56 24.20
C GLU A 12 -1.87 4.54 23.12
N LYS A 13 -0.80 5.34 23.34
CA LYS A 13 -0.23 6.22 22.30
C LYS A 13 0.37 5.43 21.14
N LYS A 14 1.06 4.32 21.42
CA LYS A 14 1.59 3.41 20.39
C LYS A 14 0.47 2.67 19.66
N HIS A 15 -0.61 2.31 20.35
CA HIS A 15 -1.82 1.74 19.76
C HIS A 15 -2.58 2.76 18.89
N LYS A 16 -2.63 4.04 19.29
CA LYS A 16 -3.17 5.15 18.48
C LYS A 16 -2.32 5.49 17.26
N ALA A 17 -1.00 5.38 17.38
CA ALA A 17 -0.10 5.46 16.24
C ALA A 17 -0.28 4.25 15.30
N ARG A 18 -0.43 3.04 15.86
CA ARG A 18 -0.79 1.82 15.11
C ARG A 18 -2.19 1.85 14.50
N SER A 19 -3.15 2.53 15.10
CA SER A 19 -4.46 2.74 14.47
C SER A 19 -4.40 3.77 13.32
N ARG A 20 -3.34 4.59 13.20
CA ARG A 20 -3.06 5.31 11.94
C ARG A 20 -2.51 4.36 10.85
N PHE A 21 -1.92 3.23 11.26
CA PHE A 21 -1.50 2.12 10.40
C PHE A 21 -2.60 1.07 10.16
N PHE A 22 -3.88 1.39 10.41
CA PHE A 22 -5.01 0.45 10.23
C PHE A 22 -5.05 -0.23 8.85
N ASN A 23 -4.44 0.39 7.84
CA ASN A 23 -4.40 -0.14 6.49
C ASN A 23 -3.14 -0.98 6.19
N GLU A 24 -2.12 -1.00 7.05
CA GLU A 24 -0.99 -1.93 6.88
C GLU A 24 -1.46 -3.37 6.96
N ASN A 25 -2.36 -3.71 7.89
CA ASN A 25 -2.94 -5.05 7.97
C ASN A 25 -3.75 -5.42 6.71
N ILE A 26 -4.50 -4.49 6.13
CA ILE A 26 -5.26 -4.75 4.89
C ILE A 26 -4.29 -5.02 3.74
N LEU A 27 -3.25 -4.19 3.60
CA LEU A 27 -2.25 -4.34 2.55
C LEU A 27 -1.43 -5.63 2.73
N GLU A 28 -1.06 -5.96 3.96
CA GLU A 28 -0.36 -7.19 4.33
C GLU A 28 -1.19 -8.42 3.98
N ASN A 29 -2.45 -8.47 4.41
CA ASN A 29 -3.36 -9.57 4.09
C ASN A 29 -3.55 -9.74 2.58
N LEU A 30 -3.68 -8.65 1.82
CA LEU A 30 -3.78 -8.71 0.37
C LEU A 30 -2.49 -9.26 -0.25
N CYS A 31 -1.33 -8.75 0.16
CA CYS A 31 -0.05 -9.22 -0.37
C CYS A 31 0.20 -10.71 -0.06
N GLU A 32 -0.17 -11.18 1.13
CA GLU A 32 -0.12 -12.59 1.48
C GLU A 32 -1.10 -13.41 0.62
N ARG A 33 -2.35 -12.95 0.50
CA ARG A 33 -3.40 -13.64 -0.27
C ARG A 33 -3.04 -13.85 -1.74
N PHE A 34 -2.36 -12.87 -2.34
CA PHE A 34 -1.97 -12.88 -3.76
C PHE A 34 -0.51 -13.32 -3.98
N GLU A 35 0.16 -13.85 -2.95
CA GLU A 35 1.54 -14.34 -3.01
C GLU A 35 2.48 -13.30 -3.66
N LEU A 36 2.41 -12.07 -3.16
CA LEU A 36 3.21 -10.94 -3.63
C LEU A 36 4.52 -10.84 -2.83
N SER A 37 5.55 -10.28 -3.46
CA SER A 37 6.84 -10.09 -2.81
C SER A 37 6.77 -9.11 -1.63
N GLU A 38 7.71 -9.23 -0.68
CA GLU A 38 7.86 -8.25 0.41
C GLU A 38 8.15 -6.84 -0.13
N GLU A 39 8.83 -6.75 -1.27
CA GLU A 39 9.02 -5.50 -2.01
C GLU A 39 7.69 -4.93 -2.50
N THR A 40 6.80 -5.77 -3.06
CA THR A 40 5.45 -5.37 -3.46
C THR A 40 4.62 -4.90 -2.27
N LYS A 41 4.74 -5.55 -1.11
CA LYS A 41 4.09 -5.09 0.13
C LYS A 41 4.57 -3.70 0.54
N HIS A 42 5.88 -3.47 0.59
CA HIS A 42 6.44 -2.15 0.91
C HIS A 42 6.02 -1.07 -0.10
N ALA A 43 6.03 -1.40 -1.39
CA ALA A 43 5.57 -0.52 -2.46
C ALA A 43 4.09 -0.18 -2.30
N SER A 44 3.25 -1.17 -1.99
CA SER A 44 1.81 -0.98 -1.74
C SER A 44 1.56 -0.01 -0.59
N ILE A 45 2.32 -0.14 0.50
CA ILE A 45 2.26 0.78 1.66
C ILE A 45 2.66 2.19 1.23
N LEU A 46 3.75 2.33 0.47
CA LEU A 46 4.23 3.63 0.02
C LEU A 46 3.22 4.32 -0.90
N ILE A 47 2.73 3.62 -1.92
CA ILE A 47 1.71 4.12 -2.85
C ILE A 47 0.46 4.53 -2.09
N PHE A 48 -0.02 3.68 -1.18
CA PHE A 48 -1.20 4.00 -0.39
C PHE A 48 -1.03 5.25 0.47
N ARG A 49 0.14 5.43 1.10
CA ARG A 49 0.45 6.64 1.88
C ARG A 49 0.49 7.90 1.01
N LEU A 50 0.98 7.79 -0.23
CA LEU A 50 0.99 8.92 -1.16
C LEU A 50 -0.43 9.27 -1.63
N PHE A 51 -1.29 8.28 -1.87
CA PHE A 51 -2.72 8.52 -2.12
C PHE A 51 -3.38 9.29 -0.96
N LEU A 52 -3.08 8.93 0.29
CA LEU A 52 -3.55 9.69 1.46
C LEU A 52 -3.06 11.14 1.45
N GLY A 53 -1.80 11.37 1.04
CA GLY A 53 -1.23 12.72 0.88
C GLY A 53 -1.96 13.57 -0.14
N LEU A 54 -2.51 12.96 -1.20
CA LEU A 54 -3.37 13.59 -2.21
C LEU A 54 -4.83 13.75 -1.77
N GLY A 55 -5.15 13.45 -0.51
CA GLY A 55 -6.52 13.50 -0.01
C GLY A 55 -7.44 12.38 -0.53
N LYS A 56 -6.87 11.33 -1.13
CA LYS A 56 -7.60 10.11 -1.52
C LYS A 56 -7.67 9.16 -0.34
N GLY A 57 -8.66 8.26 -0.28
CA GLY A 57 -8.69 7.23 0.77
C GLY A 57 -8.93 7.76 2.20
N LEU A 58 -9.46 8.96 2.38
CA LEU A 58 -9.63 9.57 3.71
C LEU A 58 -10.76 8.94 4.52
N SER A 59 -11.87 8.59 3.86
CA SER A 59 -13.01 7.94 4.52
C SER A 59 -12.81 6.44 4.68
N SER A 60 -13.41 5.83 5.71
CA SER A 60 -13.34 4.38 5.95
C SER A 60 -13.79 3.55 4.74
N SER A 61 -14.84 3.99 4.03
CA SER A 61 -15.32 3.35 2.80
C SER A 61 -14.32 3.45 1.64
N GLN A 62 -13.55 4.54 1.57
CA GLN A 62 -12.56 4.74 0.53
C GLN A 62 -11.26 3.98 0.81
N LYS A 63 -10.84 3.91 2.08
CA LYS A 63 -9.60 3.25 2.51
C LYS A 63 -9.44 1.87 1.90
N ARG A 64 -10.45 1.01 2.03
CA ARG A 64 -10.42 -0.36 1.47
C ARG A 64 -10.16 -0.36 -0.04
N SER A 65 -10.96 0.40 -0.79
CA SER A 65 -10.81 0.48 -2.26
C SER A 65 -9.47 1.07 -2.71
N PHE A 66 -8.93 2.06 -2.00
CA PHE A 66 -7.62 2.63 -2.32
C PHE A 66 -6.45 1.75 -1.86
N SER A 67 -6.62 0.95 -0.80
CA SER A 67 -5.65 -0.09 -0.45
C SER A 67 -5.57 -1.15 -1.55
N GLY A 68 -6.71 -1.60 -2.08
CA GLY A 68 -6.74 -2.49 -3.25
C GLY A 68 -6.08 -1.89 -4.48
N ALA A 69 -6.35 -0.63 -4.77
CA ALA A 69 -5.71 0.07 -5.87
C ALA A 69 -4.18 0.15 -5.70
N ALA A 70 -3.70 0.43 -4.48
CA ALA A 70 -2.27 0.49 -4.20
C ALA A 70 -1.58 -0.87 -4.43
N VAL A 71 -2.18 -1.96 -3.97
CA VAL A 71 -1.68 -3.32 -4.23
C VAL A 71 -1.68 -3.65 -5.72
N TRP A 72 -2.76 -3.29 -6.42
CA TRP A 72 -2.88 -3.49 -7.86
C TRP A 72 -1.76 -2.81 -8.65
N HIS A 73 -1.44 -1.54 -8.32
CA HIS A 73 -0.33 -0.82 -8.94
C HIS A 73 1.03 -1.43 -8.56
N ALA A 74 1.27 -1.73 -7.29
CA ALA A 74 2.53 -2.28 -6.82
C ALA A 74 2.84 -3.65 -7.47
N ALA A 75 1.86 -4.56 -7.50
CA ALA A 75 2.00 -5.88 -8.10
C ALA A 75 2.32 -5.80 -9.59
N ARG A 76 1.70 -4.85 -10.30
CA ARG A 76 1.97 -4.60 -11.72
C ARG A 76 3.37 -4.04 -11.95
N ILE A 77 3.86 -3.17 -11.07
CA ILE A 77 5.17 -2.52 -11.20
C ILE A 77 6.31 -3.48 -10.90
N LEU A 78 6.21 -4.25 -9.81
CA LEU A 78 7.33 -5.04 -9.28
C LEU A 78 7.28 -6.51 -9.71
N ASP A 79 6.10 -7.13 -9.64
CA ASP A 79 5.96 -8.56 -9.93
C ASP A 79 5.46 -8.82 -11.36
N GLY A 80 5.14 -7.76 -12.13
CA GLY A 80 4.50 -7.87 -13.44
C GLY A 80 3.10 -8.51 -13.40
N LYS A 81 2.56 -8.73 -12.20
CA LYS A 81 1.29 -9.42 -11.97
C LYS A 81 0.14 -8.45 -12.15
N THR A 82 -0.78 -8.77 -13.06
CA THR A 82 -2.06 -8.05 -13.16
C THR A 82 -3.11 -8.79 -12.35
N LEU A 83 -3.42 -8.27 -11.16
CA LEU A 83 -4.43 -8.85 -10.28
C LEU A 83 -5.84 -8.61 -10.86
N SER A 84 -6.73 -9.60 -10.72
CA SER A 84 -8.14 -9.45 -11.06
C SER A 84 -8.77 -8.39 -10.16
N LYS A 85 -9.53 -7.47 -10.78
CA LYS A 85 -10.27 -6.44 -10.03
C LYS A 85 -11.42 -7.07 -9.25
N GLU A 86 -11.98 -8.15 -9.76
CA GLU A 86 -13.07 -8.90 -9.14
C GLU A 86 -12.57 -9.58 -7.86
N GLU A 87 -11.46 -10.31 -7.94
CA GLU A 87 -10.85 -10.99 -6.77
C GLU A 87 -10.40 -9.99 -5.70
N LEU A 88 -9.75 -8.89 -6.11
CA LEU A 88 -9.37 -7.81 -5.18
C LEU A 88 -10.58 -7.18 -4.50
N ALA A 89 -11.66 -6.96 -5.24
CA ALA A 89 -12.87 -6.34 -4.70
C ALA A 89 -13.57 -7.25 -3.70
N GLU A 90 -13.64 -8.55 -4.00
CA GLU A 90 -14.16 -9.58 -3.11
C GLU A 90 -13.39 -9.62 -1.78
N GLU A 91 -12.07 -9.72 -1.83
CA GLU A 91 -11.21 -9.77 -0.64
C GLU A 91 -11.35 -8.52 0.24
N LEU A 92 -11.56 -7.36 -0.40
CA LEU A 92 -11.74 -6.09 0.29
C LEU A 92 -13.16 -5.87 0.82
N ASN A 93 -14.10 -6.74 0.47
CA ASN A 93 -15.53 -6.54 0.69
C ASN A 93 -15.99 -5.17 0.17
N VAL A 94 -15.63 -4.87 -1.09
CA VAL A 94 -16.09 -3.69 -1.84
C VAL A 94 -16.69 -4.14 -3.16
N SER A 95 -17.59 -3.36 -3.76
CA SER A 95 -18.08 -3.72 -5.09
C SER A 95 -16.98 -3.59 -6.14
N SER A 96 -16.94 -4.48 -7.13
CA SER A 96 -16.00 -4.39 -8.26
C SER A 96 -16.13 -3.06 -8.99
N ARG A 97 -17.35 -2.50 -9.05
CA ARG A 97 -17.60 -1.15 -9.59
C ARG A 97 -16.92 -0.06 -8.79
N THR A 98 -16.91 -0.16 -7.46
CA THR A 98 -16.21 0.79 -6.58
C THR A 98 -14.71 0.74 -6.82
N LEU A 99 -14.11 -0.45 -6.87
CA LEU A 99 -12.68 -0.60 -7.13
C LEU A 99 -12.31 -0.10 -8.53
N ALA A 100 -13.07 -0.49 -9.55
CA ALA A 100 -12.86 -0.04 -10.92
C ALA A 100 -12.95 1.48 -11.05
N ARG A 101 -13.88 2.12 -10.34
CA ARG A 101 -13.95 3.59 -10.26
C ARG A 101 -12.69 4.19 -9.64
N ARG A 102 -12.16 3.64 -8.53
CA ARG A 102 -10.94 4.16 -7.90
C ARG A 102 -9.72 4.01 -8.80
N LEU A 103 -9.58 2.87 -9.47
CA LEU A 103 -8.50 2.67 -10.44
C LEU A 103 -8.60 3.68 -11.60
N ARG A 104 -9.81 3.96 -12.09
CA ARG A 104 -10.02 4.99 -13.11
C ARG A 104 -9.65 6.38 -12.59
N GLU A 105 -10.15 6.74 -11.42
CA GLU A 105 -9.85 8.03 -10.78
C GLU A 105 -8.34 8.23 -10.59
N LEU A 106 -7.57 7.18 -10.30
CA LEU A 106 -6.11 7.27 -10.16
C LEU A 106 -5.38 7.36 -11.50
N ASN A 107 -5.90 6.72 -12.54
CA ASN A 107 -5.29 6.74 -13.88
C ASN A 107 -5.65 8.00 -14.68
N GLU A 108 -6.74 8.69 -14.34
CA GLU A 108 -7.17 9.95 -14.98
C GLU A 108 -6.69 11.20 -14.21
N ASP A 109 -6.06 11.02 -13.05
CA ASP A 109 -5.58 12.09 -12.17
C ASP A 109 -4.07 12.27 -12.32
N GLU A 110 -3.66 13.36 -12.96
CA GLU A 110 -2.27 13.67 -13.28
C GLU A 110 -1.35 13.61 -12.04
N ASP A 111 -1.80 14.14 -10.90
CA ASP A 111 -1.06 14.08 -9.64
C ASP A 111 -0.82 12.63 -9.17
N SER A 112 -1.82 11.76 -9.34
CA SER A 112 -1.72 10.35 -8.99
C SER A 112 -0.77 9.61 -9.93
N GLU A 113 -0.81 9.93 -11.23
CA GLU A 113 0.10 9.36 -12.24
C GLU A 113 1.56 9.72 -11.93
N ILE A 114 1.85 11.01 -11.67
CA ILE A 114 3.19 11.50 -11.31
C ILE A 114 3.73 10.74 -10.09
N ILE A 115 2.89 10.54 -9.08
CA ILE A 115 3.27 9.85 -7.85
C ILE A 115 3.55 8.37 -8.09
N ILE A 116 2.72 7.70 -8.90
CA ILE A 116 2.92 6.28 -9.23
C ILE A 116 4.23 6.11 -10.02
N GLU A 117 4.50 6.99 -10.99
CA GLU A 117 5.74 6.94 -11.77
C GLU A 117 6.95 7.25 -10.90
N TYR A 118 6.86 8.23 -10.00
CA TYR A 118 7.91 8.51 -9.01
C TYR A 118 8.25 7.29 -8.15
N VAL A 119 7.23 6.58 -7.66
CA VAL A 119 7.44 5.35 -6.88
C VAL A 119 8.11 4.28 -7.74
N LYS A 120 7.64 4.07 -8.97
CA LYS A 120 8.22 3.13 -9.92
C LYS A 120 9.70 3.42 -10.17
N GLU A 121 10.06 4.65 -10.50
CA GLU A 121 11.47 5.04 -10.69
C GLU A 121 12.32 4.81 -9.44
N ARG A 122 11.78 5.14 -8.26
CA ARG A 122 12.50 4.99 -7.00
C ARG A 122 12.73 3.52 -6.66
N LEU A 123 11.75 2.66 -6.91
CA LEU A 123 11.85 1.22 -6.72
C LEU A 123 12.85 0.59 -7.70
N MET A 124 12.78 0.96 -8.99
CA MET A 124 13.74 0.48 -10.00
C MET A 124 15.18 0.86 -9.65
N ARG A 125 15.40 2.10 -9.20
CA ARG A 125 16.72 2.55 -8.72
C ARG A 125 17.22 1.76 -7.52
N TRP A 126 16.32 1.39 -6.60
CA TRP A 126 16.69 0.60 -5.43
C TRP A 126 17.03 -0.85 -5.82
N ASN A 127 16.21 -1.48 -6.65
CA ASN A 127 16.47 -2.84 -7.14
C ASN A 127 17.82 -2.92 -7.86
N LYS A 128 18.09 -1.97 -8.77
CA LYS A 128 19.39 -1.89 -9.46
C LYS A 128 20.57 -1.79 -8.49
N LYS A 129 20.49 -0.91 -7.48
CA LYS A 129 21.54 -0.78 -6.45
C LYS A 129 21.71 -2.05 -5.61
N ARG A 130 20.64 -2.82 -5.43
CA ARG A 130 20.69 -4.10 -4.69
C ARG A 130 21.38 -5.16 -5.54
N GLU A 131 21.04 -5.26 -6.82
CA GLU A 131 21.68 -6.16 -7.78
C GLU A 131 23.18 -5.86 -7.90
N GLU A 132 23.56 -4.60 -8.11
CA GLU A 132 24.96 -4.17 -8.16
C GLU A 132 25.73 -4.58 -6.89
N LYS A 133 25.11 -4.50 -5.71
CA LYS A 133 25.74 -4.97 -4.46
C LYS A 133 25.86 -6.48 -4.38
N LEU A 134 24.86 -7.22 -4.86
CA LEU A 134 24.90 -8.68 -4.88
C LEU A 134 25.97 -9.19 -5.84
N GLU A 135 26.10 -8.59 -7.02
CA GLU A 135 27.17 -8.89 -7.98
C GLU A 135 28.56 -8.61 -7.39
N ASN A 136 28.72 -7.53 -6.63
CA ASN A 136 30.00 -7.21 -5.97
C ASN A 136 30.32 -8.13 -4.76
N LEU A 137 29.38 -8.96 -4.32
CA LEU A 137 29.56 -9.90 -3.20
C LEU A 137 29.78 -11.36 -3.67
N LEU A 138 29.57 -11.64 -4.96
CA LEU A 138 29.78 -12.94 -5.61
C LEU A 138 31.14 -12.98 -6.32
#